data_AF-A0A926F349-F1
#
_entry.id   AF-A0A926F349-F1
#
_cell.length_a   1.000
_cell.length_b   1.000
_cell.length_c   1.000
_cell.angle_alpha   90.00
_cell.angle_beta   90.00
_cell.angle_gamma   90.00
#
_symmetry.space_group_name_H-M   'P 1'
#
loop_
_entity.id
_entity.type
_entity.pdbx_description
1 polymer ?
#
loop_
_entity_poly.entity_id
_entity_poly.type
_entity_poly.pdbx_seq_one_letter_code
_entity_poly.pdbx_strand_id
1 'polypeptide(L)' 'MIKQPIRDLSTSKPVPPRFCDVVVDGDKVYLEQKISKNKYVTIHWDDIVHQVESVIERSKVR' A
#
# COMPACT_ATOMS: atom_id res chain seq x y z
N MET A 1 16.93 5.33 -1.87
CA MET A 1 15.59 5.20 -1.26
C MET A 1 14.68 6.34 -1.72
N ILE A 2 13.56 6.02 -2.36
CA ILE A 2 12.50 6.97 -2.75
C ILE A 2 11.25 6.65 -1.92
N LYS A 3 10.55 7.69 -1.45
CA LYS A 3 9.31 7.55 -0.69
C LYS A 3 8.23 8.45 -1.29
N GLN A 4 7.09 7.88 -1.66
CA GLN A 4 6.01 8.61 -2.31
C GLN A 4 4.64 8.23 -1.72
N PRO A 5 3.74 9.20 -1.49
CA PRO A 5 2.40 8.90 -0.98
C PRO A 5 1.53 8.26 -2.07
N ILE A 6 0.87 7.16 -1.70
CA ILE A 6 -0.28 6.61 -2.42
C ILE A 6 -1.54 7.26 -1.85
N ARG A 7 -2.38 7.80 -2.74
CA ARG A 7 -3.59 8.54 -2.37
C ARG A 7 -4.82 7.89 -2.98
N ASP A 8 -5.95 8.01 -2.30
CA ASP A 8 -7.25 7.56 -2.80
C ASP A 8 -7.80 8.57 -3.80
N LEU A 9 -7.67 8.23 -5.09
CA LEU A 9 -8.11 9.08 -6.21
C LEU A 9 -9.62 9.03 -6.45
N SER A 10 -10.38 8.19 -5.73
CA SER A 10 -11.84 8.09 -5.88
C SER A 10 -12.62 9.20 -5.16
N THR A 11 -11.91 10.13 -4.51
CA THR A 11 -12.51 11.26 -3.78
C THR A 11 -12.78 12.47 -4.67
N SER A 12 -13.75 13.29 -4.27
CA SER A 12 -13.99 14.63 -4.85
C SER A 12 -13.13 15.73 -4.22
N LYS A 13 -12.27 15.41 -3.24
CA LYS A 13 -11.42 16.41 -2.57
C LYS A 13 -10.35 16.94 -3.53
N PRO A 14 -10.03 18.26 -3.48
CA PRO A 14 -8.97 18.85 -4.31
C PRO A 14 -7.60 18.21 -4.10
N VAL A 15 -7.31 17.75 -2.88
CA VAL A 15 -6.14 16.94 -2.56
C VAL A 15 -6.63 15.57 -2.08
N PRO A 16 -6.44 14.51 -2.88
CA PRO A 16 -6.80 13.14 -2.52
C PRO A 16 -6.22 12.72 -1.17
N PRO A 17 -6.98 12.11 -0.25
CA PRO A 17 -6.45 11.68 1.04
C PRO A 17 -5.38 10.63 0.84
N ARG A 18 -4.33 10.71 1.66
CA ARG A 18 -3.23 9.75 1.65
C ARG A 18 -3.67 8.46 2.33
N PHE A 19 -3.41 7.33 1.68
CA PHE A 19 -3.68 5.99 2.21
C PHE A 19 -2.43 5.40 2.90
N CYS A 20 -1.32 5.31 2.17
CA CYS A 20 -0.01 4.86 2.66
C CYS A 20 1.11 5.54 1.87
N ASP A 21 2.37 5.24 2.18
CA ASP A 21 3.50 5.57 1.31
C ASP A 21 4.04 4.30 0.66
N VAL A 22 4.45 4.39 -0.60
CA VAL A 22 5.38 3.43 -1.18
C VAL A 22 6.81 3.86 -0.87
N VAL A 23 7.65 2.90 -0.49
CA VAL A 23 9.09 3.07 -0.29
C VAL A 23 9.80 2.11 -1.24
N VAL A 24 10.68 2.67 -2.08
CA VAL A 24 11.53 1.90 -2.99
C VAL A 24 12.98 2.03 -2.52
N ASP A 25 13.59 0.90 -2.19
CA ASP A 25 14.98 0.81 -1.74
C ASP A 25 15.74 -0.24 -2.56
N GLY A 26 16.41 0.24 -3.62
CA GLY A 26 16.99 -0.63 -4.64
C GLY A 26 15.89 -1.44 -5.33
N ASP A 27 16.01 -2.77 -5.28
CA ASP A 27 15.03 -3.71 -5.84
C ASP A 27 13.89 -4.05 -4.88
N LYS A 28 13.93 -3.53 -3.65
CA LYS A 28 12.91 -3.83 -2.62
C LYS A 28 11.86 -2.74 -2.60
N VAL A 29 10.59 -3.17 -2.58
CA VAL A 29 9.43 -2.27 -2.54
C VAL A 29 8.61 -2.58 -1.31
N TYR A 30 8.22 -1.52 -0.58
CA TYR A 30 7.44 -1.62 0.65
C TYR A 30 6.27 -0.66 0.61
N LEU A 31 5.16 -1.04 1.26
CA LEU A 31 4.13 -0.08 1.66
C LEU A 31 4.26 0.22 3.15
N GLU A 32 4.28 1.50 3.48
CA GLU A 32 4.35 2.00 4.85
C GLU A 32 3.07 2.78 5.18
N GLN A 33 2.31 2.31 6.16
CA GLN A 33 1.13 3.00 6.67
C GLN A 33 1.42 3.60 8.04
N LYS A 34 1.10 4.88 8.20
CA LYS A 34 1.18 5.57 9.48
C LYS A 34 -0.04 5.24 10.33
N ILE A 35 0.17 4.59 11.47
CA ILE A 35 -0.90 4.22 12.41
C ILE A 35 -1.10 5.31 13.47
N SER A 36 -0.01 5.90 13.97
CA SER A 36 -0.07 7.02 14.91
C SER A 36 1.22 7.84 14.88
N LYS A 37 1.39 8.80 15.81
CA LYS A 37 2.60 9.62 15.88
C LYS A 37 3.81 8.70 16.05
N ASN A 38 4.71 8.73 15.06
CA ASN A 38 5.93 7.92 14.99
C ASN A 38 5.73 6.40 14.98
N LYS A 39 4.51 5.90 14.74
CA LYS A 39 4.25 4.46 14.57
C LYS A 39 3.82 4.17 13.14
N TYR A 40 4.58 3.29 12.51
CA TYR A 40 4.38 2.87 11.13
C TYR A 40 4.32 1.35 11.07
N VAL A 41 3.45 0.84 10.20
CA VAL A 41 3.44 -0.55 9.78
C VAL A 41 4.00 -0.60 8.38
N THR A 42 4.97 -1.48 8.16
CA THR A 42 5.62 -1.68 6.87
C THR A 42 5.40 -3.11 6.42
N ILE A 43 5.04 -3.30 5.16
CA ILE A 43 4.84 -4.60 4.54
C ILE A 43 5.56 -4.64 3.19
N HIS A 44 6.13 -5.80 2.83
CA HIS A 44 6.77 -5.96 1.54
C HIS A 44 5.72 -6.01 0.42
N TRP A 45 6.08 -5.50 -0.76
CA TRP A 45 5.18 -5.55 -1.92
C TRP A 45 4.77 -6.97 -2.28
N ASP A 46 5.72 -7.92 -2.25
CA ASP A 46 5.43 -9.32 -2.58
C ASP A 46 4.41 -9.96 -1.63
N ASP A 47 4.45 -9.61 -0.33
CA ASP A 47 3.49 -10.10 0.65
C ASP A 47 2.08 -9.58 0.34
N ILE A 48 1.97 -8.34 -0.14
CA ILE A 48 0.68 -7.74 -0.55
C ILE A 48 0.16 -8.43 -1.79
N VAL A 49 1.00 -8.57 -2.82
CA VAL A 49 0.63 -9.23 -4.08
C VAL A 49 0.12 -10.64 -3.79
N HIS A 50 0.87 -11.43 -3.01
CA HIS A 50 0.47 -12.78 -2.64
C HIS A 50 -0.89 -12.82 -1.91
N GLN A 51 -1.11 -11.94 -0.94
CA GLN A 51 -2.38 -11.88 -0.19
C GLN A 51 -3.56 -11.47 -1.09
N VAL A 52 -3.36 -10.49 -1.98
CA VAL A 52 -4.39 -10.02 -2.92
C VAL A 52 -4.73 -11.11 -3.93
N GLU A 53 -3.73 -11.72 -4.55
CA GLU A 53 -3.91 -12.80 -5.52
C GLU A 53 -4.64 -14.00 -4.89
N SER A 54 -4.27 -14.38 -3.66
CA SER A 54 -4.96 -15.44 -2.91
C SER A 54 -6.46 -15.16 -2.69
N VAL A 55 -6.85 -13.90 -2.46
CA VAL A 55 -8.27 -13.53 -2.30
C VAL A 55 -8.99 -13.48 -3.64
N ILE A 56 -8.33 -12.97 -4.70
CA ILE A 56 -8.87 -12.96 -6.07
C ILE A 56 -9.09 -14.39 -6.58
N GLU A 57 -8.19 -15.32 -6.30
CA GLU A 57 -8.36 -16.71 -6.68
C GLU A 57 -9.57 -17.34 -5.98
N ARG A 58 -9.70 -17.14 -4.66
CA ARG A 58 -10.84 -17.61 -3.87
C ARG A 58 -12.18 -17.03 -4.32
N SER A 59 -12.22 -15.80 -4.83
CA SER A 59 -13.48 -15.18 -5.29
C SER A 59 -14.00 -15.76 -6.61
N LYS A 60 -13.12 -16.35 -7.44
CA LYS A 60 -13.49 -16.99 -8.72
C LYS A 60 -14.13 -18.37 -8.56
N VAL A 61 -13.98 -18.99 -7.39
CA VAL A 61 -14.48 -20.35 -7.09
C VAL A 61 -15.92 -20.30 -6.52
N ARG A 62 -16.56 -19.13 -6.51
CA ARG A 62 -17.92 -18.91 -6.01
C ARG A 62 -18.89 -18.59 -7.14
#